data_AF-A0A084Y410-F1
#
_entry.id   AF-A0A084Y410-F1
#
_cell.length_a   1.000
_cell.length_b   1.000
_cell.length_c   1.000
_cell.angle_alpha   90.00
_cell.angle_beta   90.00
_cell.angle_gamma   90.00
#
_symmetry.space_group_name_H-M   'P 1'
#
loop_
_entity.id
_entity.type
_entity.pdbx_description
1 polymer ?
#
loop_
_entity_poly.entity_id
_entity_poly.type
_entity_poly.pdbx_seq_one_letter_code
_entity_poly.pdbx_strand_id
1 'polypeptide(L)'
;MGSWMERQIYLSLGTLLLGAAALEIDACPMDGFDPAAVNVALDLAERGYTALAIVALGYRSEADFNVNLPKSHLPAETVISHL
;
A
#
# COMPACT_ATOMS: atom_id res chain seq x y z
N MET A 1 11.29 13.45 5.76
CA MET A 1 11.64 12.65 4.57
C MET A 1 11.51 13.55 3.36
N GLY A 2 12.39 13.47 2.36
CA GLY A 2 12.17 14.19 1.11
C GLY A 2 11.22 13.42 0.20
N SER A 3 10.40 14.12 -0.60
CA SER A 3 9.44 13.51 -1.55
C SER A 3 10.09 12.45 -2.48
N TRP A 4 11.38 12.58 -2.80
CA TRP A 4 12.09 11.59 -3.60
C TRP A 4 12.18 10.21 -2.92
N MET A 5 12.50 10.17 -1.62
CA MET A 5 12.62 8.92 -0.87
C MET A 5 11.26 8.25 -0.66
N GLU A 6 10.21 9.04 -0.42
CA GLU A 6 8.84 8.53 -0.29
C GLU A 6 8.40 7.77 -1.53
N ARG A 7 8.70 8.30 -2.73
CA ARG A 7 8.42 7.61 -4.00
C ARG A 7 9.13 6.26 -4.12
N GLN A 8 10.33 6.12 -3.55
CA GLN A 8 11.04 4.82 -3.55
C GLN A 8 10.31 3.80 -2.67
N ILE A 9 9.77 4.24 -1.53
CA ILE A 9 8.98 3.37 -0.65
C ILE A 9 7.67 2.95 -1.33
N TYR A 10 7.00 3.84 -2.07
CA TYR A 10 5.82 3.47 -2.86
C TYR A 10 6.14 2.48 -4.00
N LEU A 11 7.35 2.51 -4.56
CA LEU A 11 7.81 1.50 -5.51
C LEU A 11 7.92 0.13 -4.81
N SER A 12 8.54 0.08 -3.64
CA SER A 12 8.62 -1.16 -2.83
C SER A 12 7.24 -1.65 -2.38
N LEU A 13 6.30 -0.75 -2.09
CA LEU A 13 4.91 -1.08 -1.78
C LEU A 13 4.26 -1.83 -2.96
N GLY A 14 4.45 -1.37 -4.19
CA GLY A 14 3.98 -2.08 -5.39
C GLY A 14 4.52 -3.52 -5.47
N THR A 15 5.81 -3.71 -5.21
CA THR A 15 6.43 -5.05 -5.16
C THR A 15 5.85 -5.90 -4.04
N LEU A 16 5.63 -5.34 -2.86
CA LEU A 16 5.02 -6.04 -1.72
C LEU A 16 3.61 -6.55 -2.05
N LEU A 17 2.75 -5.71 -2.62
CA LEU A 17 1.38 -6.09 -2.97
C LEU A 17 1.33 -7.17 -4.05
N LEU A 18 2.19 -7.06 -5.07
CA LEU A 18 2.31 -8.08 -6.11
C LEU A 18 2.83 -9.40 -5.54
N GLY A 19 3.86 -9.35 -4.67
CA GLY A 19 4.42 -10.52 -4.02
C GLY A 19 3.44 -11.20 -3.07
N ALA A 20 2.66 -10.43 -2.31
CA ALA A 20 1.60 -10.97 -1.45
C ALA A 20 0.58 -11.74 -2.27
N ALA A 21 0.10 -11.17 -3.39
CA ALA A 21 -0.83 -11.85 -4.28
C ALA A 21 -0.24 -13.14 -4.88
N ALA A 22 1.04 -13.13 -5.29
CA ALA A 22 1.73 -14.31 -5.81
C ALA A 22 1.91 -15.44 -4.77
N LEU A 23 1.91 -15.09 -3.48
CA LEU A 23 2.01 -16.02 -2.36
C LEU A 23 0.64 -16.37 -1.75
N GLU A 24 -0.46 -15.95 -2.40
CA GLU A 24 -1.83 -16.14 -1.90
C GLU A 24 -2.06 -15.52 -0.50
N ILE A 25 -1.37 -14.41 -0.22
CA ILE A 25 -1.55 -13.59 0.99
C ILE A 25 -2.37 -12.36 0.62
N ASP A 26 -3.42 -12.11 1.41
CA ASP A 26 -4.22 -10.91 1.29
C ASP A 26 -3.49 -9.69 1.84
N ALA A 27 -3.61 -8.58 1.13
CA ALA A 27 -2.96 -7.32 1.49
C ALA A 27 -3.92 -6.13 1.34
N CYS A 28 -3.93 -5.24 2.33
CA CYS A 28 -4.65 -3.98 2.28
C CYS A 28 -3.69 -2.81 2.58
N PRO A 29 -3.26 -2.05 1.56
CA PRO A 29 -2.48 -0.82 1.77
C PRO A 29 -3.37 0.31 2.26
N MET A 30 -2.88 1.12 3.20
CA MET A 30 -3.61 2.20 3.85
C MET A 30 -2.75 3.45 4.03
N ASP A 31 -3.19 4.55 3.43
CA ASP A 31 -2.67 5.91 3.68
C ASP A 31 -3.58 6.69 4.67
N GLY A 32 -4.77 6.17 4.98
CA GLY A 32 -5.77 6.79 5.84
C GLY A 32 -5.53 6.60 7.34
N PHE A 33 -4.34 6.96 7.83
CA PHE A 33 -3.97 6.88 9.25
C PHE A 33 -3.32 8.18 9.73
N ASP A 34 -3.11 8.34 11.04
CA ASP A 34 -2.36 9.46 11.62
C ASP A 34 -0.85 9.10 11.69
N PRO A 35 0.00 9.68 10.82
CA PRO A 35 1.43 9.35 10.83
C PRO A 35 2.15 9.84 12.09
N ALA A 36 1.68 10.92 12.72
CA ALA A 36 2.27 11.42 13.95
C ALA A 36 2.04 10.43 15.10
N ALA A 37 0.82 9.92 15.23
CA ALA A 37 0.49 8.91 16.22
C ALA A 37 1.31 7.62 16.02
N VAL A 38 1.47 7.15 14.78
CA VAL A 38 2.29 5.96 14.48
C VAL A 38 3.77 6.20 14.73
N ASN A 39 4.28 7.38 14.35
CA ASN A 39 5.68 7.75 14.59
C ASN A 39 6.01 7.74 16.08
N VAL A 40 5.10 8.23 16.92
CA VAL A 40 5.23 8.20 18.39
C VAL A 40 5.14 6.77 18.91
N ALA A 41 4.14 5.99 18.46
CA ALA A 41 3.93 4.63 18.96
C ALA A 41 5.09 3.66 18.64
N LEU A 42 5.90 3.96 17.63
CA LEU A 42 6.99 3.11 17.13
C LEU A 42 8.38 3.75 17.23
N ASP A 43 8.49 4.89 17.91
CA ASP A 43 9.73 5.66 18.10
C ASP A 43 10.50 5.92 16.78
N LEU A 44 9.76 6.23 15.71
CA LEU A 44 10.34 6.31 14.36
C LEU A 44 11.21 7.55 14.19
N ALA A 45 10.80 8.68 14.75
CA ALA A 45 11.51 9.95 14.60
C ALA A 45 12.91 9.89 15.24
N GLU A 46 13.04 9.26 16.42
CA GLU A 46 14.33 9.07 17.10
C GLU A 46 15.31 8.22 16.28
N ARG A 47 14.77 7.34 15.43
CA ARG A 47 15.51 6.45 14.54
C ARG A 47 15.77 7.07 13.16
N GLY A 48 15.32 8.31 12.92
CA GLY A 48 15.45 9.01 11.65
C GLY A 48 14.45 8.55 10.57
N TYR A 49 13.36 7.89 10.96
CA TYR A 49 12.30 7.41 10.06
C TYR A 49 10.98 8.17 10.25
N THR A 50 10.07 7.97 9.31
CA THR A 50 8.66 8.36 9.43
C THR A 50 7.79 7.32 8.75
N ALA A 51 6.60 7.08 9.29
CA ALA A 51 5.57 6.28 8.67
C ALA A 51 5.08 6.96 7.38
N LEU A 52 4.78 6.13 6.38
CA LEU A 52 4.31 6.57 5.05
C LEU A 52 3.03 5.86 4.64
N ALA A 53 3.02 4.53 4.76
CA ALA A 53 1.87 3.67 4.49
C ALA A 53 1.84 2.54 5.52
N ILE A 54 0.65 2.01 5.80
CA ILE A 54 0.46 0.77 6.56
C ILE A 54 -0.04 -0.30 5.59
N VAL A 55 0.41 -1.55 5.76
CA VAL A 55 -0.15 -2.69 5.02
C VAL A 55 -0.56 -3.77 5.99
N ALA A 56 -1.84 -4.10 6.01
CA ALA A 56 -2.32 -5.30 6.69
C ALA A 56 -2.08 -6.51 5.77
N LEU A 57 -1.42 -7.54 6.28
CA LEU A 57 -1.16 -8.80 5.58
C LEU A 57 -1.83 -9.96 6.32
N GLY A 58 -2.42 -10.91 5.61
CA GLY A 58 -3.02 -12.09 6.22
C GLY A 58 -3.93 -12.85 5.28
N TYR A 59 -5.03 -13.37 5.83
CA TYR A 59 -6.07 -14.06 5.08
C TYR A 59 -7.41 -13.38 5.36
N ARG A 60 -8.14 -13.04 4.30
CA ARG A 60 -9.42 -12.35 4.36
C ARG A 60 -10.46 -13.19 5.11
N SER A 61 -11.36 -12.51 5.81
CA SER A 61 -12.55 -13.11 6.40
C SER A 61 -13.58 -13.42 5.31
N GLU A 62 -14.46 -14.39 5.55
CA GLU A 62 -15.65 -14.61 4.73
C GLU A 62 -16.59 -13.39 4.69
N ALA A 63 -16.48 -12.50 5.67
CA ALA A 63 -17.25 -11.27 5.75
C ALA A 63 -16.66 -10.11 4.90
N ASP A 64 -15.53 -10.30 4.22
CA ASP A 64 -14.96 -9.27 3.34
C ASP A 64 -15.85 -9.07 2.11
N PHE A 65 -16.64 -7.99 2.11
CA PHE A 65 -17.55 -7.67 1.03
C PHE A 65 -16.85 -7.40 -0.30
N ASN A 66 -15.59 -6.95 -0.28
CA ASN A 66 -14.89 -6.49 -1.48
C ASN A 66 -14.36 -7.66 -2.32
N VAL A 67 -14.30 -8.86 -1.75
CA VAL A 67 -13.70 -10.04 -2.37
C VAL A 67 -14.37 -10.45 -3.70
N ASN A 68 -15.69 -10.32 -3.76
CA ASN A 68 -16.51 -10.75 -4.90
C ASN A 68 -16.83 -9.61 -5.86
N LEU A 69 -16.42 -8.38 -5.55
CA LEU A 69 -16.64 -7.25 -6.44
C LEU A 69 -15.68 -7.33 -7.64
N PRO A 70 -16.16 -7.09 -8.87
CA PRO A 70 -15.27 -7.06 -10.02
C PRO A 70 -14.28 -5.90 -9.90
N LYS A 71 -13.01 -6.14 -10.26
CA LYS A 71 -12.00 -5.07 -10.31
C LYS A 71 -12.39 -4.05 -11.37
N SER A 72 -12.28 -2.78 -11.01
CA SER A 72 -12.53 -1.66 -11.91
C SER A 72 -11.24 -0.90 -12.18
N HIS A 73 -10.91 -0.71 -13.46
CA HIS A 73 -9.78 0.07 -13.93
C HIS A 73 -10.23 0.97 -15.07
N LEU A 74 -9.52 2.07 -15.32
CA LEU A 74 -9.75 2.90 -16.50
C LEU A 74 -9.44 2.09 -17.79
N PRO A 75 -10.15 2.35 -18.90
CA PRO A 75 -9.85 1.73 -20.19
C PRO A 75 -8.41 2.00 -20.65
N ALA A 76 -7.81 1.06 -21.38
CA ALA A 76 -6.41 1.14 -21.81
C ALA A 76 -6.13 2.39 -22.66
N GLU A 77 -7.05 2.74 -23.55
CA GLU A 77 -7.01 3.93 -24.39
C GLU A 77 -7.01 5.25 -23.63
N THR A 78 -7.39 5.24 -22.34
CA THR A 78 -7.33 6.42 -21.46
C THR A 78 -5.95 6.59 -20.81
N VAL A 79 -5.20 5.51 -20.62
CA VAL A 79 -3.97 5.48 -19.80
C VAL A 79 -2.71 5.11 -20.57
N ILE A 80 -2.81 4.63 -21.81
CA ILE A 80 -1.70 4.24 -22.67
C ILE A 80 -1.74 5.06 -23.96
N SER A 81 -0.63 5.75 -24.26
CA SER A 81 -0.44 6.49 -25.51
C SER A 81 0.68 5.85 -26.33
N HIS A 82 0.40 5.58 -27.61
CA HIS A 82 1.40 5.19 -28.58
C HIS A 82 1.86 6.43 -29.35
N LEU A 83 3.18 6.63 -29.45
CA LEU A 83 3.81 7.72 -30.20
C LEU A 83 4.24 7.23 -31.59
#